data_AF-A0A8S3TCN4-F1
#
_entry.id   AF-A0A8S3TCN4-F1
#
_cell.length_a   1.000
_cell.length_b   1.000
_cell.length_c   1.000
_cell.angle_alpha   90.00
_cell.angle_beta   90.00
_cell.angle_gamma   90.00
#
_symmetry.space_group_name_H-M   'P 1'
#
loop_
_entity.id
_entity.type
_entity.pdbx_description
1 polymer ?
#
loop_
_entity_poly.entity_id
_entity_poly.type
_entity_poly.pdbx_seq_one_letter_code
_entity_poly.pdbx_strand_id
1 'polypeptide(L)'
;MNKFCKRIISCSEIQPEKLQRKEQIDILSLIMNCVHSALSMVKDPEEDSPRTTERIKMVLNLIQSSHEQEGRTFLNGIAVHLQCLLIKKEDQESELHKEWLSTEASNPDHINSAGTFRRAAIQCLEEKLAGLLASIIAFIDKNCNMNIVMREQAHHWQRSVWLNILNCPQVTQLHYTLPLTSTTNDDRTCGPGYSLRGRRILG
;
A
#
# COMPACT_ATOMS: atom_id res chain seq x y z
N MET A 1 15.23 2.78 -4.73
CA MET A 1 14.86 1.40 -5.13
C MET A 1 16.09 0.67 -5.68
N ASN A 2 16.55 -0.37 -4.96
CA ASN A 2 17.78 -1.13 -5.17
C ASN A 2 17.64 -1.93 -6.46
N LYS A 3 18.77 -2.22 -7.13
CA LYS A 3 18.84 -3.12 -8.29
C LYS A 3 18.06 -4.41 -8.08
N PHE A 4 18.06 -5.00 -6.88
CA PHE A 4 17.31 -6.22 -6.57
C PHE A 4 15.79 -5.99 -6.59
N CYS A 5 15.29 -5.03 -5.80
CA CYS A 5 13.86 -4.67 -5.78
C CYS A 5 13.35 -4.18 -7.14
N LYS A 6 14.14 -3.35 -7.85
CA LYS A 6 13.87 -2.88 -9.22
C LYS A 6 13.91 -3.99 -10.27
N ARG A 7 14.46 -5.16 -9.95
CA ARG A 7 14.49 -6.33 -10.84
C ARG A 7 13.35 -7.30 -10.52
N ILE A 8 12.77 -7.20 -9.33
CA ILE A 8 11.58 -7.93 -8.92
C ILE A 8 10.29 -7.19 -9.30
N ILE A 9 10.19 -5.86 -9.20
CA ILE A 9 8.92 -5.12 -9.37
C ILE A 9 8.87 -4.30 -10.67
N SER A 10 7.97 -4.64 -11.60
CA SER A 10 7.75 -3.91 -12.84
C SER A 10 6.59 -2.94 -12.65
N CYS A 11 6.81 -1.68 -13.01
CA CYS A 11 5.74 -0.71 -13.19
C CYS A 11 5.51 -0.59 -14.70
N SER A 12 4.41 -1.14 -15.20
CA SER A 12 3.95 -0.85 -16.56
C SER A 12 3.12 0.41 -16.55
N GLU A 13 3.54 1.44 -17.29
CA GLU A 13 2.60 2.44 -17.78
C GLU A 13 1.52 1.72 -18.60
N ILE A 14 0.26 2.14 -18.48
CA ILE A 14 -0.87 1.57 -19.20
C ILE A 14 -0.72 1.90 -20.69
N GLN A 15 0.08 1.11 -21.40
CA GLN A 15 0.16 1.12 -22.85
C GLN A 15 -0.21 -0.27 -23.39
N PRO A 16 -1.25 -0.40 -24.24
CA PRO A 16 -1.52 -1.62 -24.95
C PRO A 16 -0.52 -1.68 -26.11
N GLU A 17 0.56 -2.45 -25.93
CA GLU A 17 1.42 -3.07 -26.94
C GLU A 17 2.92 -2.98 -26.59
N LYS A 18 3.42 -4.05 -25.94
CA LYS A 18 4.65 -4.82 -26.28
C LYS A 18 5.00 -5.74 -25.11
N LEU A 19 4.60 -7.01 -25.23
CA LEU A 19 4.91 -8.07 -24.28
C LEU A 19 6.36 -8.55 -24.42
N GLN A 20 7.34 -7.71 -24.08
CA GLN A 20 8.67 -8.22 -23.72
C GLN A 20 8.60 -8.63 -22.25
N ARG A 21 8.33 -9.92 -22.03
CA ARG A 21 8.17 -10.54 -20.72
C ARG A 21 9.51 -10.53 -19.96
N LYS A 22 9.80 -9.43 -19.28
CA LYS A 22 10.76 -9.42 -18.17
C LYS A 22 10.13 -10.26 -17.05
N GLU A 23 10.87 -11.17 -16.42
CA GLU A 23 10.41 -12.01 -15.30
C GLU A 23 10.19 -11.20 -14.02
N GLN A 24 9.33 -10.20 -14.13
CA GLN A 24 9.15 -9.17 -13.15
C GLN A 24 7.71 -9.21 -12.67
N ILE A 25 7.54 -9.02 -11.38
CA ILE A 25 6.25 -9.00 -10.72
C ILE A 25 5.62 -7.64 -10.96
N ASP A 26 4.43 -7.69 -11.51
CA ASP A 26 3.59 -6.51 -11.68
C ASP A 26 3.18 -5.95 -10.31
N ILE A 27 3.41 -4.64 -10.10
CA ILE A 27 3.04 -3.95 -8.87
C ILE A 27 1.53 -4.00 -8.61
N LEU A 28 0.70 -4.03 -9.66
CA LEU A 28 -0.75 -4.14 -9.50
C LEU A 28 -1.12 -5.52 -8.94
N SER A 29 -0.52 -6.58 -9.46
CA SER A 29 -0.68 -7.93 -8.93
C SER A 29 -0.28 -8.02 -7.45
N LEU A 30 0.80 -7.35 -7.03
CA LEU A 30 1.18 -7.27 -5.62
C LEU A 30 0.15 -6.51 -4.78
N ILE A 31 -0.38 -5.39 -5.28
CA ILE A 31 -1.44 -4.63 -4.59
C ILE A 31 -2.67 -5.51 -4.38
N MET A 32 -3.09 -6.27 -5.41
CA MET A 32 -4.21 -7.20 -5.33
C MET A 32 -4.01 -8.27 -4.25
N ASN A 33 -2.81 -8.82 -4.16
CA ASN A 33 -2.48 -9.83 -3.15
C ASN A 33 -2.47 -9.25 -1.71
N CYS A 34 -2.13 -7.96 -1.58
CA CYS A 34 -1.96 -7.32 -0.28
C CYS A 34 -3.23 -6.60 0.23
N VAL A 35 -4.23 -6.32 -0.62
CA VAL A 35 -5.33 -5.39 -0.30
C VAL A 35 -6.12 -5.79 0.94
N HIS A 36 -6.48 -7.06 1.08
CA HIS A 36 -7.27 -7.52 2.23
C HIS A 36 -6.45 -7.46 3.52
N SER A 37 -5.18 -7.86 3.46
CA SER A 37 -4.25 -7.74 4.59
C SER A 37 -4.11 -6.28 5.02
N ALA A 38 -3.90 -5.38 4.06
CA ALA A 38 -3.79 -3.94 4.31
C ALA A 38 -5.07 -3.35 4.94
N LEU A 39 -6.24 -3.65 4.38
CA LEU A 39 -7.53 -3.19 4.90
C LEU A 39 -7.77 -3.66 6.34
N SER A 40 -7.32 -4.87 6.70
CA SER A 40 -7.46 -5.40 8.07
C SER A 40 -6.61 -4.65 9.11
N MET A 41 -5.51 -4.01 8.68
CA MET A 41 -4.59 -3.25 9.53
C MET A 41 -5.05 -1.81 9.79
N VAL A 42 -5.97 -1.27 8.99
CA VAL A 42 -6.52 0.07 9.22
C VAL A 42 -7.56 -0.02 10.33
N LYS A 43 -7.31 0.71 11.43
CA LYS A 43 -8.18 0.69 12.60
C LYS A 43 -8.87 2.03 12.77
N ASP A 44 -10.19 1.97 12.84
CA ASP A 44 -11.04 3.08 13.30
C ASP A 44 -11.13 3.04 14.83
N PRO A 45 -11.42 4.18 15.49
CA PRO A 45 -11.87 4.17 16.88
C PRO A 45 -13.04 3.19 17.07
N GLU A 46 -13.17 2.55 18.23
CA GLU A 46 -14.23 1.56 18.45
C GLU A 46 -15.65 2.10 18.21
N GLU A 47 -15.83 3.40 18.40
CA GLU A 47 -17.06 4.14 18.14
C GLU A 47 -17.44 4.23 16.64
N ASP A 48 -16.48 4.00 15.73
CA ASP A 48 -16.58 4.15 14.27
C ASP A 48 -16.48 2.81 13.51
N SER A 49 -16.93 1.71 14.12
CA SER A 49 -16.98 0.38 13.48
C SER A 49 -17.65 0.34 12.08
N PRO A 50 -18.73 1.11 11.79
CA PRO A 50 -19.31 1.16 10.44
C PRO A 50 -18.32 1.65 9.38
N ARG A 51 -17.38 2.53 9.75
CA ARG A 51 -16.44 3.15 8.82
C ARG A 51 -15.48 2.12 8.21
N THR A 52 -15.03 1.15 8.99
CA THR A 52 -14.17 0.06 8.51
C THR A 52 -14.85 -0.68 7.36
N THR A 53 -16.14 -0.99 7.51
CA THR A 53 -16.90 -1.72 6.49
C THR A 53 -17.12 -0.88 5.23
N GLU A 54 -17.42 0.42 5.38
CA GLU A 54 -17.56 1.34 4.25
C GLU A 54 -16.25 1.44 3.47
N ARG A 55 -15.12 1.66 4.15
CA ARG A 55 -13.80 1.76 3.54
C ARG A 55 -13.46 0.53 2.73
N ILE A 56 -13.69 -0.66 3.28
CA ILE A 56 -13.47 -1.93 2.58
C ILE A 56 -14.26 -1.96 1.27
N LYS A 57 -15.56 -1.63 1.31
CA LYS A 57 -16.40 -1.61 0.11
C LYS A 57 -15.89 -0.62 -0.94
N MET A 58 -15.54 0.59 -0.53
CA MET A 58 -15.07 1.65 -1.43
C MET A 58 -13.73 1.29 -2.10
N VAL A 59 -12.75 0.83 -1.31
CA VAL A 59 -11.43 0.43 -1.83
C VAL A 59 -11.56 -0.76 -2.78
N LEU A 60 -12.32 -1.80 -2.40
CA LEU A 60 -12.50 -2.96 -3.26
C LEU A 60 -13.24 -2.61 -4.55
N ASN A 61 -14.25 -1.74 -4.50
CA ASN A 61 -14.97 -1.29 -5.69
C ASN A 61 -14.03 -0.55 -6.66
N LEU A 62 -13.20 0.39 -6.17
CA LEU A 62 -12.24 1.11 -7.01
C LEU A 62 -11.18 0.19 -7.64
N ILE A 63 -10.77 -0.84 -6.92
CA ILE A 63 -9.80 -1.82 -7.41
C ILE A 63 -10.43 -2.75 -8.46
N GLN A 64 -11.67 -3.19 -8.24
CA GLN A 64 -12.40 -4.05 -9.18
C GLN A 64 -12.81 -3.30 -10.46
N SER A 65 -13.07 -1.99 -10.34
CA SER A 65 -13.31 -1.07 -11.47
C SER A 65 -12.02 -0.54 -12.10
N SER A 66 -10.90 -1.27 -12.01
CA SER A 66 -9.61 -0.90 -12.62
C SER A 66 -9.59 -0.83 -14.15
N HIS A 67 -10.71 -1.12 -14.82
CA HIS A 67 -10.90 -0.88 -16.25
C HIS A 67 -11.51 0.52 -16.51
N GLU A 68 -12.17 1.11 -15.53
CA GLU A 68 -12.76 2.44 -15.58
C GLU A 68 -11.73 3.54 -15.27
N GLN A 69 -12.06 4.81 -15.52
CA GLN A 69 -11.11 5.90 -15.32
C GLN A 69 -10.79 6.12 -13.84
N GLU A 70 -11.79 6.15 -12.96
CA GLU A 70 -11.58 6.36 -11.53
C GLU A 70 -10.74 5.24 -10.90
N GLY A 71 -11.10 3.97 -11.16
CA GLY A 71 -10.38 2.81 -10.64
C GLY A 71 -8.93 2.75 -11.12
N ARG A 72 -8.67 3.04 -12.41
CA ARG A 72 -7.31 3.16 -12.95
C ARG A 72 -6.51 4.26 -12.27
N THR A 73 -7.11 5.43 -12.12
CA THR A 73 -6.45 6.60 -11.52
C THR A 73 -6.14 6.35 -10.04
N PHE A 74 -7.03 5.67 -9.33
CA PHE A 74 -6.84 5.26 -7.93
C PHE A 74 -5.67 4.28 -7.78
N LEU A 75 -5.64 3.19 -8.59
CA LEU A 75 -4.57 2.21 -8.55
C LEU A 75 -3.22 2.81 -8.94
N ASN A 76 -3.18 3.70 -9.93
CA ASN A 76 -1.96 4.41 -10.30
C ASN A 76 -1.43 5.24 -9.12
N GLY A 77 -2.29 6.00 -8.45
CA GLY A 77 -1.92 6.77 -7.27
C GLY A 77 -1.31 5.91 -6.18
N ILE A 78 -1.96 4.78 -5.83
CA ILE A 78 -1.42 3.81 -4.87
C ILE A 78 -0.05 3.29 -5.32
N ALA A 79 0.10 2.88 -6.57
CA ALA A 79 1.34 2.33 -7.10
C ALA A 79 2.49 3.34 -7.03
N VAL A 80 2.25 4.61 -7.40
CA VAL A 80 3.23 5.69 -7.30
C VAL A 80 3.62 5.92 -5.84
N HIS A 81 2.64 5.95 -4.93
CA HIS A 81 2.90 6.10 -3.50
C HIS A 81 3.75 4.97 -2.92
N LEU A 82 3.43 3.72 -3.23
CA LEU A 82 4.20 2.56 -2.80
C LEU A 82 5.65 2.64 -3.31
N GLN A 83 5.86 3.02 -4.58
CA GLN A 83 7.19 3.20 -5.13
C GLN A 83 7.96 4.31 -4.40
N CYS A 84 7.35 5.47 -4.18
CA CYS A 84 7.97 6.57 -3.43
C CYS A 84 8.34 6.14 -2.00
N LEU A 85 7.47 5.41 -1.30
CA LEU A 85 7.72 4.94 0.06
C LEU A 85 8.82 3.88 0.12
N LEU A 86 8.87 2.96 -0.85
CA LEU A 86 9.95 1.97 -0.97
C LEU A 86 11.30 2.62 -1.30
N ILE A 87 11.30 3.66 -2.15
CA ILE A 87 12.52 4.45 -2.42
C ILE A 87 12.98 5.14 -1.14
N LYS A 88 12.08 5.85 -0.45
CA LYS A 88 12.39 6.52 0.82
C LYS A 88 12.92 5.57 1.88
N LYS A 89 12.34 4.35 1.99
CA LYS A 89 12.86 3.32 2.89
C LYS A 89 14.35 3.10 2.63
N GLU A 90 14.70 2.74 1.40
CA GLU A 90 16.08 2.41 1.08
C GLU A 90 17.04 3.59 1.19
N ASP A 91 16.58 4.81 0.94
CA ASP A 91 17.41 6.01 1.12
C ASP A 91 17.67 6.32 2.60
N GLN A 92 16.78 5.88 3.50
CA GLN A 92 16.92 6.00 4.96
C GLN A 92 17.71 4.85 5.59
N GLU A 93 17.77 3.69 4.92
CA GLU A 93 18.59 2.57 5.35
C GLU A 93 20.08 2.85 5.10
N SER A 94 20.95 2.46 6.05
CA SER A 94 22.40 2.50 5.83
C SER A 94 22.79 1.69 4.57
N GLU A 95 23.95 1.98 3.95
CA GLU A 95 24.43 1.22 2.78
C GLU A 95 24.40 -0.31 2.98
N LEU A 96 24.61 -0.77 4.22
CA LEU A 96 24.57 -2.18 4.62
C LEU A 96 23.15 -2.80 4.59
N HIS A 97 22.11 -1.98 4.68
CA HIS A 97 20.70 -2.42 4.79
C HIS A 97 19.88 -2.10 3.53
N LYS A 98 20.52 -1.57 2.47
CA LYS A 98 19.87 -1.35 1.18
C LYS A 98 19.41 -2.63 0.50
N GLU A 99 19.95 -3.78 0.89
CA GLU A 99 19.56 -5.11 0.41
C GLU A 99 18.53 -5.81 1.33
N TRP A 100 17.77 -5.03 2.13
CA TRP A 100 16.80 -5.54 3.11
C TRP A 100 15.96 -6.72 2.60
N LEU A 101 15.49 -6.67 1.36
CA LEU A 101 14.65 -7.71 0.78
C LEU A 101 15.40 -9.03 0.60
N SER A 102 16.66 -8.97 0.13
CA SER A 102 17.49 -10.17 -0.02
C SER A 102 17.88 -10.71 1.35
N THR A 103 18.24 -9.83 2.29
CA THR A 103 18.57 -10.22 3.66
C THR A 103 17.41 -10.93 4.35
N GLU A 104 16.20 -10.37 4.29
CA GLU A 104 15.01 -10.92 4.96
C GLU A 104 14.50 -12.19 4.27
N ALA A 105 14.56 -12.25 2.93
CA ALA A 105 14.19 -13.45 2.17
C ALA A 105 15.17 -14.62 2.32
N SER A 106 16.42 -14.34 2.73
CA SER A 106 17.44 -15.37 2.96
C SER A 106 17.34 -16.01 4.34
N ASN A 107 16.42 -15.55 5.20
CA ASN A 107 16.13 -16.19 6.47
C ASN A 107 15.67 -17.65 6.23
N PRO A 108 16.35 -18.66 6.81
CA PRO A 108 15.98 -20.06 6.65
C PRO A 108 14.51 -20.34 6.97
N ASP A 109 13.92 -19.66 7.97
CA ASP A 109 12.52 -19.85 8.34
C ASP A 109 11.57 -19.44 7.20
N HIS A 110 11.87 -18.31 6.54
CA HIS A 110 11.08 -17.80 5.42
C HIS A 110 11.23 -18.69 4.18
N ILE A 111 12.43 -19.22 3.93
CA ILE A 111 12.66 -20.15 2.81
C ILE A 111 11.93 -21.47 3.06
N ASN A 112 12.00 -22.00 4.28
CA ASN A 112 11.36 -23.26 4.65
C ASN A 112 9.83 -23.16 4.59
N SER A 113 9.25 -22.04 5.05
CA SER A 113 7.80 -21.83 4.97
C SER A 113 7.32 -21.62 3.53
N ALA A 114 8.09 -20.92 2.70
CA ALA A 114 7.72 -20.60 1.33
C ALA A 114 8.14 -21.68 0.30
N GLY A 115 8.95 -22.64 0.70
CA GLY A 115 9.48 -23.75 -0.11
C GLY A 115 10.57 -23.36 -1.13
N THR A 116 10.67 -22.08 -1.50
CA THR A 116 11.71 -21.58 -2.42
C THR A 116 12.12 -20.16 -2.06
N PHE A 117 13.38 -19.79 -2.34
CA PHE A 117 13.86 -18.41 -2.14
C PHE A 117 13.03 -17.37 -2.90
N ARG A 118 12.61 -17.67 -4.14
CA ARG A 118 11.78 -16.76 -4.94
C ARG A 118 10.43 -16.50 -4.26
N ARG A 119 9.79 -17.53 -3.71
CA ARG A 119 8.53 -17.35 -2.97
C ARG A 119 8.75 -16.61 -1.65
N ALA A 120 9.82 -16.92 -0.92
CA ALA A 120 10.18 -16.21 0.31
C ALA A 120 10.37 -14.70 0.06
N ALA A 121 11.07 -14.32 -1.01
CA ALA A 121 11.25 -12.92 -1.38
C ALA A 121 9.94 -12.21 -1.72
N ILE A 122 9.02 -12.90 -2.40
CA ILE A 122 7.70 -12.34 -2.73
C ILE A 122 6.88 -12.13 -1.46
N GLN A 123 6.85 -13.12 -0.57
CA GLN A 123 6.12 -13.02 0.68
C GLN A 123 6.68 -11.89 1.57
N CYS A 124 8.01 -11.78 1.70
CA CYS A 124 8.64 -10.66 2.43
C CYS A 124 8.22 -9.31 1.84
N LEU A 125 8.18 -9.21 0.50
CA LEU A 125 7.75 -8.00 -0.17
C LEU A 125 6.26 -7.70 0.06
N GLU A 126 5.38 -8.70 -0.08
CA GLU A 126 3.94 -8.59 0.15
C GLU A 126 3.63 -8.17 1.60
N GLU A 127 4.33 -8.71 2.59
CA GLU A 127 4.18 -8.33 3.99
C GLU A 127 4.53 -6.84 4.23
N LYS A 128 5.64 -6.35 3.67
CA LYS A 128 5.97 -4.92 3.77
C LYS A 128 4.99 -4.06 2.97
N LEU A 129 4.58 -4.50 1.78
CA LEU A 129 3.63 -3.78 0.94
C LEU A 129 2.25 -3.67 1.59
N ALA A 130 1.78 -4.71 2.30
CA ALA A 130 0.53 -4.67 3.04
C ALA A 130 0.52 -3.55 4.10
N GLY A 131 1.61 -3.41 4.86
CA GLY A 131 1.75 -2.32 5.82
C GLY A 131 1.77 -0.94 5.15
N LEU A 132 2.54 -0.78 4.08
CA LEU A 132 2.58 0.49 3.34
C LEU A 132 1.22 0.83 2.71
N LEU A 133 0.57 -0.14 2.11
CA LEU A 133 -0.75 0.01 1.52
C LEU A 133 -1.78 0.41 2.60
N ALA A 134 -1.72 -0.19 3.78
CA ALA A 134 -2.57 0.21 4.90
C ALA A 134 -2.31 1.66 5.33
N SER A 135 -1.05 2.09 5.38
CA SER A 135 -0.70 3.49 5.69
C SER A 135 -1.23 4.48 4.64
N ILE A 136 -1.17 4.10 3.35
CA ILE A 136 -1.73 4.88 2.25
C ILE A 136 -3.25 4.95 2.40
N ILE A 137 -3.92 3.80 2.55
CA ILE A 137 -5.37 3.70 2.71
C ILE A 137 -5.86 4.52 3.92
N ALA A 138 -5.13 4.47 5.04
CA ALA A 138 -5.46 5.28 6.21
C ALA A 138 -5.33 6.77 5.90
N PHE A 139 -4.24 7.19 5.25
CA PHE A 139 -4.06 8.59 4.89
C PHE A 139 -5.13 9.11 3.94
N ILE A 140 -5.45 8.36 2.87
CA ILE A 140 -6.45 8.77 1.89
C ILE A 140 -7.86 8.78 2.48
N ASP A 141 -8.16 7.91 3.44
CA ASP A 141 -9.48 7.83 4.06
C ASP A 141 -9.63 8.74 5.29
N LYS A 142 -8.57 9.46 5.67
CA LYS A 142 -8.61 10.41 6.79
C LYS A 142 -9.75 11.41 6.61
N ASN A 143 -10.50 11.65 7.68
CA ASN A 143 -11.70 12.52 7.69
C ASN A 143 -12.78 12.08 6.68
N CYS A 144 -12.87 10.78 6.42
CA CYS A 144 -13.85 10.18 5.49
C CYS A 144 -13.71 10.66 4.04
N ASN A 145 -12.51 11.07 3.64
CA ASN A 145 -12.22 11.65 2.33
C ASN A 145 -12.61 10.74 1.15
N MET A 146 -12.57 9.41 1.30
CA MET A 146 -12.98 8.50 0.22
C MET A 146 -14.48 8.60 -0.12
N ASN A 147 -15.31 9.19 0.75
CA ASN A 147 -16.73 9.42 0.45
C ASN A 147 -16.91 10.36 -0.74
N ILE A 148 -15.92 11.21 -1.05
CA ILE A 148 -15.97 12.11 -2.22
C ILE A 148 -16.04 11.28 -3.52
N VAL A 149 -15.34 10.16 -3.58
CA VAL A 149 -15.26 9.33 -4.79
C VAL A 149 -16.53 8.50 -4.96
N MET A 150 -17.12 8.03 -3.87
CA MET A 150 -18.23 7.05 -3.90
C MET A 150 -19.61 7.68 -3.70
N ARG A 151 -19.70 8.95 -3.31
CA ARG A 151 -20.97 9.66 -3.18
C ARG A 151 -21.61 9.83 -4.55
N GLU A 152 -22.81 9.29 -4.75
CA GLU A 152 -23.55 9.37 -6.02
C GLU A 152 -23.70 10.82 -6.51
N GLN A 153 -24.04 11.75 -5.62
CA GLN A 153 -24.22 13.17 -5.97
C GLN A 153 -22.91 13.97 -6.11
N ALA A 154 -21.72 13.36 -5.97
CA ALA A 154 -20.48 14.09 -6.19
C ALA A 154 -20.34 14.47 -7.68
N HIS A 155 -20.00 15.72 -7.95
CA HIS A 155 -19.71 16.17 -9.31
C HIS A 155 -18.42 15.51 -9.81
N HIS A 156 -18.36 15.22 -11.11
CA HIS A 156 -17.19 14.61 -11.75
C HIS A 156 -15.87 15.34 -11.42
N TRP A 157 -15.90 16.68 -11.37
CA TRP A 157 -14.71 17.47 -11.03
C TRP A 157 -14.21 17.21 -9.61
N GLN A 158 -15.08 16.90 -8.64
CA GLN A 158 -14.68 16.63 -7.25
C GLN A 158 -13.93 15.30 -7.15
N ARG A 159 -14.46 14.26 -7.82
CA ARG A 159 -13.79 12.95 -7.91
C ARG A 159 -12.45 13.08 -8.62
N SER A 160 -12.44 13.79 -9.76
CA SER A 160 -11.23 14.01 -10.55
C SER A 160 -10.16 14.78 -9.76
N VAL A 161 -10.51 15.87 -9.10
CA VAL A 161 -9.56 16.64 -8.27
C VAL A 161 -9.00 15.77 -7.15
N TRP A 162 -9.85 15.02 -6.44
CA TRP A 162 -9.39 14.16 -5.35
C TRP A 162 -8.44 13.06 -5.83
N LEU A 163 -8.78 12.38 -6.93
CA LEU A 163 -7.92 11.36 -7.54
C LEU A 163 -6.61 11.97 -8.09
N ASN A 164 -6.65 13.18 -8.62
CA ASN A 164 -5.44 13.87 -9.07
C ASN A 164 -4.52 14.23 -7.88
N ILE A 165 -5.07 14.66 -6.75
CA ILE A 165 -4.29 14.91 -5.52
C ILE A 165 -3.62 13.62 -5.04
N LEU A 166 -4.33 12.48 -5.06
CA LEU A 166 -3.76 11.16 -4.76
C LEU A 166 -2.59 10.80 -5.69
N ASN A 167 -2.60 11.29 -6.92
CA ASN A 167 -1.53 11.05 -7.89
C ASN A 167 -0.37 12.06 -7.77
N CYS A 168 -0.37 12.91 -6.74
CA CYS A 168 0.71 13.86 -6.45
C CYS A 168 1.40 13.55 -5.11
N PRO A 169 2.35 12.58 -5.07
CA PRO A 169 3.05 12.17 -3.85
C PRO A 169 3.71 13.31 -3.08
N GLN A 170 4.05 14.43 -3.74
CA GLN A 170 4.66 15.60 -3.11
C GLN A 170 3.66 16.38 -2.23
N VAL A 171 2.38 16.35 -2.60
CA VAL A 171 1.30 17.04 -1.87
C VAL A 171 0.86 16.22 -0.66
N THR A 172 0.88 14.90 -0.81
CA THR A 172 0.56 13.92 0.22
C THR A 172 1.80 13.63 1.07
N GLN A 173 1.88 14.19 2.28
CA GLN A 173 3.02 14.03 3.20
C GLN A 173 3.06 12.64 3.87
N LEU A 174 3.03 11.57 3.07
CA LEU A 174 3.18 10.20 3.54
C LEU A 174 4.67 9.91 3.85
N HIS A 175 4.91 9.44 5.07
CA HIS A 175 6.21 9.00 5.55
C HIS A 175 6.24 7.48 5.63
N TYR A 176 7.38 6.89 5.26
CA TYR A 176 7.63 5.48 5.53
C TYR A 176 7.64 5.30 7.05
N THR A 177 6.64 4.63 7.58
CA THR A 177 6.57 4.28 9.00
C THR A 177 6.65 2.77 9.07
N LEU A 178 7.65 2.25 9.78
CA LEU A 178 7.72 0.81 10.03
C LEU A 178 6.44 0.40 10.77
N PRO A 179 5.76 -0.68 10.35
CA PRO A 179 4.87 -1.37 11.27
C PRO A 179 5.71 -1.71 12.50
N LEU A 180 5.31 -1.22 13.69
CA LEU A 180 6.02 -1.52 14.94
C LEU A 180 6.19 -3.04 15.02
N THR A 181 7.42 -3.53 14.88
CA THR A 181 7.74 -4.94 15.07
C THR A 181 7.47 -5.24 16.53
N SER A 182 6.56 -6.17 16.79
CA SER A 182 6.29 -6.70 18.13
C SER A 182 7.50 -7.49 18.62
N THR A 183 8.52 -6.79 19.13
CA THR A 183 9.52 -7.37 20.00
C THR A 183 9.12 -7.07 21.43
N THR A 184 8.20 -7.86 21.96
CA THR A 184 8.18 -8.31 23.37
C THR A 184 7.17 -9.44 23.48
N ASN A 185 7.66 -10.58 23.96
CA ASN A 185 6.83 -11.63 24.53
C ASN A 185 5.91 -11.00 25.59
N ASP A 186 4.62 -10.87 25.30
CA ASP A 186 3.50 -11.15 26.21
C ASP A 186 2.17 -10.73 25.57
N ASP A 187 1.21 -11.64 25.71
CA ASP A 187 -0.24 -11.53 25.53
C ASP A 187 -0.84 -10.85 24.28
N ARG A 188 -1.49 -11.71 23.47
CA ARG A 188 -2.70 -11.47 22.65
C ARG A 188 -3.11 -10.00 22.46
N THR A 189 -2.40 -9.25 21.62
CA THR A 189 -2.93 -7.96 21.14
C THR A 189 -2.52 -7.68 19.70
N CYS A 190 -3.44 -6.98 19.02
CA CYS A 190 -3.49 -6.68 17.60
C CYS A 190 -2.13 -6.35 16.96
N GLY A 191 -1.92 -6.86 15.75
CA GLY A 191 -0.80 -6.47 14.88
C GLY A 191 -0.73 -4.95 14.64
N PRO A 192 0.35 -4.46 14.01
CA PRO A 192 0.62 -3.04 13.87
C PRO A 192 -0.55 -2.33 13.16
N GLY A 193 -1.30 -1.54 13.93
CA GLY A 193 -2.47 -0.81 13.45
C GLY A 193 -2.09 0.59 12.96
N TYR A 194 -2.65 1.00 11.82
CA TYR A 194 -2.56 2.38 11.35
C TYR A 194 -3.78 3.15 11.88
N SER A 195 -3.54 4.11 12.79
CA SER A 195 -4.60 4.89 13.42
C SER A 195 -4.93 6.14 12.61
N LEU A 196 -6.23 6.39 12.45
CA LEU A 196 -6.76 7.59 11.80
C LEU A 196 -6.89 8.80 12.73
N ARG A 197 -6.38 8.73 13.98
CA ARG A 197 -6.48 9.85 14.94
C ARG A 197 -5.80 11.11 14.40
N GLY A 198 -6.62 12.01 13.85
CA GLY A 198 -6.24 13.39 13.59
C GLY A 198 -6.16 14.16 14.90
N ARG A 199 -5.05 14.90 15.11
CA ARG A 199 -5.14 16.10 15.94
C ARG A 199 -6.16 17.01 15.26
N ARG A 200 -7.23 17.40 15.95
CA ARG A 200 -8.03 18.57 15.57
C ARG A 200 -7.05 19.72 15.41
N ILE A 201 -6.85 20.20 14.18
CA ILE A 201 -6.38 21.56 14.01
C ILE A 201 -7.62 22.40 14.30
N LEU A 202 -7.69 22.91 15.53
CA LEU A 202 -8.59 24.00 15.86
C LEU A 202 -8.06 25.23 15.11
N GLY A 203 -8.89 25.79 14.23
CA GLY A 203 -8.70 27.04 13.52
C GLY A 203 -10.06 27.52 13.07
#